data_AF-A0AAU6WME4-F1
#
_entry.id   AF-A0AAU6WME4-F1
#
_cell.length_a   1.000
_cell.length_b   1.000
_cell.length_c   1.000
_cell.angle_alpha   90.00
_cell.angle_beta   90.00
_cell.angle_gamma   90.00
#
_symmetry.space_group_name_H-M   'P 1'
#
loop_
_entity.id
_entity.type
_entity.pdbx_description
1 polymer ?
#
loop_
_entity_poly.entity_id
_entity_poly.type
_entity_poly.pdbx_seq_one_letter_code
_entity_poly.pdbx_strand_id
1 'polypeptide(L)'
;MKEFTIVRGLFDTRKRALIIDDERIRFENKDLKNDLFTVIDKKDITGIRYGIHFINGYHFTIGREYLIFIRLSSGNELRISFKLFYGRKLKEKHQLYVEIVDALWDCFFNDILDQYDRKLENSEVLTIAGIEIAGDRIKFNGSEILFKELELKRYYHYFMVFSKKNPHLNKMLYYLKDQDAVILLNILNNIIKNERLRAKEISDRTV
;
A
#
# COMPACT_ATOMS: atom_id res chain seq x y z
N MET A 1 0.56 -12.43 -16.76
CA MET A 1 1.92 -11.90 -17.06
C MET A 1 1.93 -10.47 -17.63
N LYS A 2 2.53 -9.52 -16.89
CA LYS A 2 2.84 -8.14 -17.29
C LYS A 2 4.36 -7.92 -17.19
N GLU A 3 4.97 -7.30 -18.19
CA GLU A 3 6.41 -7.00 -18.22
C GLU A 3 6.69 -5.50 -18.25
N PHE A 4 7.61 -5.06 -17.41
CA PHE A 4 7.97 -3.66 -17.23
C PHE A 4 9.47 -3.47 -17.38
N THR A 5 9.87 -2.39 -18.03
CA THR A 5 11.28 -1.98 -18.10
C THR A 5 11.53 -0.81 -17.15
N ILE A 6 12.36 -1.04 -16.14
CA ILE A 6 12.71 -0.05 -15.12
C ILE A 6 14.12 0.49 -15.41
N VAL A 7 14.24 1.81 -15.41
CA VAL A 7 15.52 2.52 -15.43
C VAL A 7 15.61 3.34 -14.16
N ARG A 8 16.61 3.05 -13.32
CA ARG A 8 16.70 3.54 -11.94
C ARG A 8 16.99 5.05 -11.84
N GLY A 9 17.69 5.64 -12.80
CA GLY A 9 17.92 7.08 -12.80
C GLY A 9 18.77 7.57 -13.97
N LEU A 10 19.26 8.81 -13.87
CA LEU A 10 20.12 9.43 -14.89
C LEU A 10 21.52 8.80 -14.95
N PHE A 11 22.03 8.32 -13.81
CA PHE A 11 23.36 7.70 -13.70
C PHE A 11 23.35 6.17 -13.82
N ASP A 12 22.18 5.55 -13.60
CA ASP A 12 21.96 4.12 -13.85
C ASP A 12 20.92 3.97 -14.96
N THR A 13 21.43 3.98 -16.20
CA THR A 13 20.65 3.88 -17.44
C THR A 13 20.35 2.43 -17.84
N ARG A 14 20.83 1.45 -17.05
CA ARG A 14 20.59 0.04 -17.32
C ARG A 14 19.08 -0.23 -17.28
N LYS A 15 18.58 -0.84 -18.35
CA LYS A 15 17.22 -1.36 -18.41
C LYS A 15 17.16 -2.63 -17.57
N ARG A 16 16.33 -2.63 -16.55
CA ARG A 16 16.08 -3.77 -15.66
C ARG A 16 14.67 -4.28 -15.91
N ALA A 17 14.53 -5.57 -16.19
CA ALA A 17 13.22 -6.18 -16.38
C ALA A 17 12.54 -6.44 -15.03
N LEU A 18 11.26 -6.07 -14.93
CA LEU A 18 10.34 -6.49 -13.88
C LEU A 18 9.20 -7.24 -14.55
N ILE A 19 9.10 -8.54 -14.26
CA ILE A 19 8.04 -9.40 -14.76
C ILE A 19 7.16 -9.76 -13.58
N ILE A 20 5.87 -9.44 -13.71
CA ILE A 20 4.85 -9.78 -12.73
C ILE A 20 3.92 -10.80 -13.39
N ASP A 21 3.79 -11.94 -12.76
CA ASP A 21 2.84 -12.97 -13.15
C ASP A 21 1.96 -13.38 -11.97
N ASP A 22 0.88 -14.10 -12.23
CA ASP A 22 -0.12 -14.43 -11.20
C ASP A 22 0.46 -15.31 -10.08
N GLU A 23 1.58 -16.00 -10.35
CA GLU A 23 2.28 -16.84 -9.39
C GLU A 23 3.55 -16.21 -8.82
N ARG A 24 4.24 -15.32 -9.56
CA ARG A 24 5.61 -14.91 -9.23
C ARG A 24 5.95 -13.49 -9.66
N ILE A 25 6.87 -12.87 -8.92
CA ILE A 25 7.55 -11.63 -9.30
C ILE A 25 9.00 -11.96 -9.65
N ARG A 26 9.46 -11.53 -10.82
CA ARG A 26 10.87 -11.61 -11.24
C ARG A 26 11.40 -10.22 -11.47
N PHE A 27 12.41 -9.81 -10.71
CA PHE A 27 13.01 -8.49 -10.83
C PHE A 27 14.52 -8.54 -11.04
N GLU A 28 15.00 -7.85 -12.08
CA GLU A 28 16.41 -7.74 -12.42
C GLU A 28 17.14 -6.71 -11.52
N ASN A 29 17.30 -7.03 -10.24
CA ASN A 29 17.84 -6.11 -9.24
C ASN A 29 19.34 -6.26 -8.95
N LYS A 30 19.96 -7.38 -9.35
CA LYS A 30 21.36 -7.71 -9.05
C LYS A 30 22.29 -7.23 -10.16
N ASP A 31 23.46 -6.74 -9.76
CA ASP A 31 24.49 -6.23 -10.68
C ASP A 31 25.54 -7.30 -11.04
N LEU A 32 25.49 -8.48 -10.41
CA LEU A 32 26.41 -9.61 -10.62
C LEU A 32 26.01 -10.43 -11.85
N LYS A 33 26.93 -10.59 -12.81
CA LYS A 33 26.72 -11.23 -14.13
C LYS A 33 26.03 -12.60 -14.14
N ASN A 34 26.09 -13.38 -13.06
CA ASN A 34 25.61 -14.78 -13.05
C ASN A 34 24.24 -14.99 -12.39
N ASP A 35 23.71 -14.00 -11.67
CA ASP A 35 22.39 -14.09 -11.03
C ASP A 35 21.77 -12.69 -11.03
N LEU A 36 21.07 -12.36 -12.12
CA LEU A 36 20.52 -11.03 -12.34
C LEU A 36 19.14 -10.85 -11.71
N PHE A 37 18.41 -11.95 -11.48
CA PHE A 37 17.00 -11.91 -11.12
C PHE A 37 16.77 -12.34 -9.67
N THR A 38 16.03 -11.52 -8.93
CA THR A 38 15.34 -11.99 -7.73
C THR A 38 13.98 -12.51 -8.14
N VAL A 39 13.71 -13.78 -7.86
CA VAL A 39 12.42 -14.43 -8.07
C VAL A 39 11.74 -14.59 -6.73
N ILE A 40 10.46 -14.23 -6.67
CA ILE A 40 9.65 -14.27 -5.46
C ILE A 40 8.35 -14.95 -5.81
N ASP A 41 8.01 -16.00 -5.07
CA ASP A 41 6.73 -16.69 -5.20
C ASP A 41 5.63 -15.91 -4.46
N LYS A 42 4.42 -15.96 -5.00
CA LYS A 42 3.22 -15.35 -4.42
C LYS A 42 3.01 -15.72 -2.95
N LYS A 43 3.29 -16.97 -2.60
CA LYS A 43 3.14 -17.50 -1.23
C LYS A 43 4.06 -16.81 -0.22
N ASP A 44 5.17 -16.26 -0.68
CA ASP A 44 6.12 -15.58 0.18
C ASP A 44 5.77 -14.11 0.38
N ILE A 45 4.83 -13.55 -0.37
CA ILE A 45 4.46 -12.14 -0.25
C ILE A 45 3.49 -11.96 0.91
N THR A 46 3.85 -11.11 1.87
CA THR A 46 3.06 -10.86 3.09
C THR A 46 2.60 -9.43 3.25
N GLY A 47 3.07 -8.51 2.40
CA GLY A 47 2.78 -7.10 2.61
C GLY A 47 3.38 -6.18 1.56
N ILE A 48 2.93 -4.93 1.57
CA ILE A 48 3.43 -3.90 0.66
C ILE A 48 3.39 -2.53 1.30
N ARG A 49 4.39 -1.72 0.96
CA ARG A 49 4.36 -0.28 1.15
C ARG A 49 4.91 0.41 -0.08
N TYR A 50 4.29 1.50 -0.49
CA TYR A 50 4.72 2.23 -1.67
C TYR A 50 4.35 3.70 -1.58
N GLY A 51 5.02 4.51 -2.39
CA GLY A 51 4.75 5.93 -2.47
C GLY A 51 5.83 6.69 -3.20
N ILE A 52 5.67 8.01 -3.17
CA ILE A 52 6.53 8.94 -3.89
C ILE A 52 7.30 9.75 -2.86
N HIS A 53 8.62 9.70 -2.93
CA HIS A 53 9.52 10.55 -2.17
C HIS A 53 9.94 11.74 -3.04
N PHE A 54 9.66 12.96 -2.59
CA PHE A 54 10.08 14.16 -3.30
C PHE A 54 11.54 14.47 -2.99
N ILE A 55 12.34 14.59 -4.04
CA ILE A 55 13.73 15.02 -3.92
C ILE A 55 13.72 16.55 -3.93
N ASN A 56 13.99 17.15 -2.78
CA ASN A 56 14.02 18.60 -2.62
C ASN A 56 15.45 19.11 -2.76
N GLY A 57 15.64 20.14 -3.59
CA GLY A 57 16.79 21.01 -3.54
C GLY A 57 16.60 22.07 -2.46
N TYR A 58 17.45 23.09 -2.46
CA TYR A 58 17.47 24.11 -1.39
C TYR A 58 16.11 24.81 -1.20
N HIS A 59 15.47 25.26 -2.29
CA HIS A 59 14.17 25.97 -2.23
C HIS A 59 13.05 25.37 -3.09
N PHE A 60 13.27 24.26 -3.80
CA PHE A 60 12.28 23.68 -4.69
C PHE A 60 12.48 22.18 -4.89
N THR A 61 11.42 21.47 -5.26
CA THR A 61 11.47 20.04 -5.59
C THR A 61 12.20 19.83 -6.92
N ILE A 62 13.37 19.20 -6.86
CA ILE A 62 14.23 18.90 -8.02
C ILE A 62 13.91 17.55 -8.66
N GLY A 63 13.16 16.68 -7.99
CA GLY A 63 12.88 15.34 -8.51
C GLY A 63 11.86 14.55 -7.70
N ARG A 64 11.60 13.33 -8.17
CA ARG A 64 10.74 12.34 -7.51
C ARG A 64 11.41 10.99 -7.54
N GLU A 65 11.38 10.29 -6.42
CA GLU A 65 11.74 8.89 -6.32
C GLU A 65 10.45 8.09 -6.08
N TYR A 66 10.18 7.16 -6.99
CA TYR A 66 9.12 6.18 -6.84
C TYR A 66 9.69 4.98 -6.09
N LEU A 67 9.00 4.60 -5.02
CA LEU A 67 9.44 3.57 -4.10
C LEU A 67 8.29 2.56 -3.92
N ILE A 68 8.60 1.29 -4.14
CA ILE A 68 7.72 0.15 -3.87
C ILE A 68 8.55 -0.85 -3.07
N PHE A 69 8.03 -1.28 -1.93
CA PHE A 69 8.63 -2.30 -1.09
C PHE A 69 7.62 -3.42 -0.90
N ILE A 70 8.02 -4.63 -1.25
CA ILE A 70 7.22 -5.83 -1.10
C ILE A 70 7.84 -6.63 0.04
N ARG A 71 7.07 -6.88 1.09
CA ARG A 71 7.52 -7.62 2.27
C ARG A 71 7.33 -9.11 2.04
N LEU A 72 8.35 -9.88 2.44
CA LEU A 72 8.37 -11.33 2.35
C LEU A 72 8.12 -12.00 3.70
N SER A 73 7.65 -13.24 3.67
CA SER A 73 7.50 -14.14 4.82
C SER A 73 8.82 -14.35 5.58
N SER A 74 9.94 -14.31 4.85
CA SER A 74 11.30 -14.36 5.41
C SER A 74 11.72 -13.11 6.21
N GLY A 75 10.91 -12.05 6.23
CA GLY A 75 11.22 -10.77 6.84
C GLY A 75 12.05 -9.82 5.96
N ASN A 76 12.53 -10.30 4.81
CA ASN A 76 13.19 -9.47 3.81
C ASN A 76 12.20 -8.63 3.00
N GLU A 77 12.69 -7.56 2.37
CA GLU A 77 11.87 -6.70 1.51
C GLU A 77 12.49 -6.57 0.12
N LEU A 78 11.69 -6.81 -0.93
CA LEU A 78 12.07 -6.47 -2.29
C LEU A 78 11.78 -4.99 -2.52
N ARG A 79 12.85 -4.21 -2.72
CA ARG A 79 12.76 -2.80 -3.11
C ARG A 79 12.79 -2.66 -4.64
N ILE A 80 11.72 -2.09 -5.19
CA ILE A 80 11.65 -1.60 -6.56
C ILE A 80 11.63 -0.07 -6.48
N SER A 81 12.64 0.57 -7.06
CA SER A 81 12.72 2.04 -7.04
C SER A 81 13.33 2.62 -8.28
N PHE A 82 12.83 3.80 -8.68
CA PHE A 82 13.39 4.59 -9.77
C PHE A 82 13.18 6.08 -9.55
N LYS A 83 14.14 6.86 -10.00
CA LYS A 83 14.23 8.31 -9.80
C LYS A 83 14.01 9.05 -11.11
N LEU A 84 13.41 10.22 -11.00
CA LEU A 84 13.42 11.25 -12.02
C LEU A 84 13.90 12.57 -11.42
N PHE A 85 14.54 13.36 -12.28
CA PHE A 85 15.01 14.70 -11.96
C PHE A 85 14.47 15.69 -12.99
N TYR A 86 14.23 16.92 -12.55
CA TYR A 86 13.81 18.06 -13.38
C TYR A 86 12.57 17.79 -14.25
N GLY A 87 11.65 16.95 -13.79
CA GLY A 87 10.40 16.64 -14.51
C GLY A 87 10.56 15.86 -15.83
N ARG A 88 11.78 15.40 -16.17
CA ARG A 88 12.01 14.65 -17.41
C ARG A 88 11.18 13.36 -17.40
N LYS A 89 10.34 13.18 -18.42
CA LYS A 89 9.45 12.01 -18.56
C LYS A 89 8.52 11.80 -17.35
N LEU A 90 8.12 12.88 -16.69
CA LEU A 90 7.29 12.82 -15.48
C LEU A 90 6.02 11.98 -15.65
N LYS A 91 5.27 12.22 -16.73
CA LYS A 91 4.05 11.48 -17.04
C LYS A 91 4.33 10.00 -17.30
N GLU A 92 5.29 9.69 -18.17
CA GLU A 92 5.67 8.30 -18.49
C GLU A 92 6.12 7.52 -17.25
N LYS A 93 6.96 8.12 -16.40
CA LYS A 93 7.47 7.47 -15.19
C LYS A 93 6.40 7.33 -14.12
N HIS A 94 5.51 8.31 -13.99
CA HIS A 94 4.37 8.20 -13.10
C HIS A 94 3.40 7.11 -13.55
N GLN A 95 3.13 7.05 -14.85
CA GLN A 95 2.28 6.02 -15.45
C GLN A 95 2.88 4.62 -15.24
N LEU A 96 4.18 4.46 -15.50
CA LEU A 96 4.90 3.21 -15.20
C LEU A 96 4.77 2.80 -13.73
N TYR A 97 4.87 3.77 -12.80
CA TYR A 97 4.68 3.50 -11.38
C TYR A 97 3.25 3.00 -11.08
N VAL A 98 2.23 3.67 -11.63
CA VAL A 98 0.83 3.28 -11.48
C VAL A 98 0.60 1.88 -12.02
N GLU A 99 1.06 1.59 -13.25
CA GLU A 99 0.88 0.27 -13.88
C GLU A 99 1.56 -0.86 -13.12
N ILE A 100 2.75 -0.62 -12.54
CA ILE A 100 3.42 -1.61 -11.68
C ILE A 100 2.60 -1.84 -10.41
N VAL A 101 2.12 -0.79 -9.76
CA VAL A 101 1.31 -0.91 -8.55
C VAL A 101 0.01 -1.65 -8.85
N ASP A 102 -0.69 -1.29 -9.92
CA ASP A 102 -1.93 -1.96 -10.34
C ASP A 102 -1.68 -3.44 -10.65
N ALA A 103 -0.60 -3.76 -11.37
CA ALA A 103 -0.20 -5.15 -11.62
C ALA A 103 0.06 -5.93 -10.31
N LEU A 104 0.68 -5.31 -9.33
CA LEU A 104 0.92 -5.94 -8.03
C LEU A 104 -0.40 -6.18 -7.28
N TRP A 105 -1.33 -5.24 -7.31
CA TRP A 105 -2.65 -5.40 -6.70
C TRP A 105 -3.45 -6.52 -7.36
N ASP A 106 -3.54 -6.49 -8.70
CA ASP A 106 -4.27 -7.46 -9.50
C ASP A 106 -3.80 -8.90 -9.23
N CYS A 107 -2.48 -9.12 -9.20
CA CYS A 107 -1.92 -10.47 -9.11
C CYS A 107 -1.77 -11.00 -7.67
N PHE A 108 -1.56 -10.12 -6.68
CA PHE A 108 -1.18 -10.54 -5.32
C PHE A 108 -2.02 -9.94 -4.19
N PHE A 109 -2.20 -8.63 -4.17
CA PHE A 109 -2.73 -7.98 -2.97
C PHE A 109 -4.25 -8.01 -2.87
N ASN A 110 -4.98 -8.20 -3.98
CA ASN A 110 -6.42 -8.45 -3.93
C ASN A 110 -6.73 -9.76 -3.17
N ASP A 111 -6.01 -10.84 -3.44
CA ASP A 111 -6.16 -12.10 -2.68
C ASP A 111 -5.84 -11.93 -1.20
N ILE A 112 -4.85 -11.10 -0.87
CA ILE A 112 -4.49 -10.79 0.52
C ILE A 112 -5.64 -10.00 1.19
N LEU A 113 -6.25 -9.04 0.49
CA LEU A 113 -7.43 -8.33 0.99
C LEU A 113 -8.60 -9.28 1.22
N ASP A 114 -8.89 -10.18 0.28
CA ASP A 114 -9.97 -11.16 0.41
C ASP A 114 -9.75 -12.07 1.63
N GLN A 115 -8.50 -12.44 1.92
CA GLN A 115 -8.17 -13.20 3.14
C GLN A 115 -8.44 -12.38 4.40
N TYR A 116 -8.12 -11.09 4.43
CA TYR A 116 -8.43 -10.23 5.56
C TYR A 116 -9.94 -10.02 5.73
N ASP A 117 -10.68 -9.83 4.64
CA ASP A 117 -12.13 -9.67 4.67
C ASP A 117 -12.82 -10.92 5.23
N ARG A 118 -12.39 -12.13 4.83
CA ARG A 118 -12.89 -13.39 5.43
C ARG A 118 -12.61 -13.49 6.93
N LYS A 119 -11.43 -13.05 7.37
CA LYS A 119 -11.09 -13.04 8.81
C LYS A 119 -11.98 -12.07 9.59
N LEU A 120 -12.29 -10.91 9.02
CA LEU A 120 -13.24 -9.95 9.60
C LEU A 120 -14.65 -10.54 9.69
N GLU A 121 -15.12 -11.23 8.66
CA GLU A 121 -16.43 -11.91 8.66
C GLU A 121 -16.50 -12.98 9.76
N ASN A 122 -15.41 -13.71 9.98
CA ASN A 122 -15.30 -14.72 11.05
C ASN A 122 -15.08 -14.12 12.44
N SER A 123 -15.13 -12.78 12.59
CA SER A 123 -14.88 -12.07 13.86
C SER A 123 -13.49 -12.34 14.46
N GLU A 124 -12.50 -12.66 13.62
CA GLU A 124 -11.11 -12.80 14.05
C GLU A 124 -10.48 -11.43 14.35
N VAL A 125 -9.57 -11.40 15.32
CA VAL A 125 -8.80 -10.18 15.66
C VAL A 125 -7.66 -10.03 14.65
N LEU A 126 -7.56 -8.85 14.05
CA LEU A 126 -6.54 -8.52 13.06
C LEU A 126 -5.69 -7.34 13.51
N THR A 127 -4.37 -7.46 13.36
CA THR A 127 -3.46 -6.35 13.62
C THR A 127 -2.70 -5.98 12.35
N ILE A 128 -2.93 -4.77 11.83
CA ILE A 128 -2.31 -4.26 10.60
C ILE A 128 -1.82 -2.83 10.85
N ALA A 129 -0.58 -2.52 10.49
CA ALA A 129 0.05 -1.21 10.73
C ALA A 129 -0.09 -0.69 12.19
N GLY A 130 -0.10 -1.61 13.16
CA GLY A 130 -0.31 -1.31 14.58
C GLY A 130 -1.70 -0.77 14.92
N ILE A 131 -2.71 -1.06 14.10
CA ILE A 131 -4.13 -0.94 14.44
C ILE A 131 -4.68 -2.34 14.59
N GLU A 132 -5.29 -2.61 15.73
CA GLU A 132 -6.03 -3.84 16.00
C GLU A 132 -7.50 -3.62 15.60
N ILE A 133 -8.07 -4.55 14.86
CA ILE A 133 -9.46 -4.56 14.42
C ILE A 133 -10.11 -5.79 15.05
N ALA A 134 -11.14 -5.56 15.85
CA ALA A 134 -11.83 -6.62 16.58
C ALA A 134 -13.31 -6.28 16.70
N GLY A 135 -14.19 -7.20 16.29
CA GLY A 135 -15.64 -6.99 16.35
C GLY A 135 -16.07 -5.73 15.60
N ASP A 136 -16.61 -4.75 16.32
CA ASP A 136 -17.17 -3.49 15.80
C ASP A 136 -16.28 -2.27 16.04
N ARG A 137 -15.02 -2.48 16.42
CA ARG A 137 -14.09 -1.40 16.82
C ARG A 137 -12.70 -1.60 16.27
N ILE A 138 -11.99 -0.48 16.17
CA ILE A 138 -10.54 -0.45 16.04
C ILE A 138 -9.90 0.00 17.33
N LYS A 139 -8.67 -0.46 17.58
CA LYS A 139 -7.87 -0.10 18.74
C LYS A 139 -6.46 0.28 18.32
N PHE A 140 -6.01 1.41 18.83
CA PHE A 140 -4.62 1.84 18.72
C PHE A 140 -4.23 2.72 19.91
N ASN A 141 -2.98 2.66 20.34
CA ASN A 141 -2.44 3.45 21.45
C ASN A 141 -3.29 3.38 22.74
N GLY A 142 -3.84 2.19 23.05
CA GLY A 142 -4.69 1.95 24.22
C GLY A 142 -6.11 2.55 24.13
N SER A 143 -6.46 3.21 23.03
CA SER A 143 -7.77 3.82 22.80
C SER A 143 -8.56 3.03 21.77
N GLU A 144 -9.89 3.05 21.89
CA GLU A 144 -10.81 2.31 21.04
C GLU A 144 -11.76 3.27 20.29
N ILE A 145 -12.05 2.97 19.02
CA ILE A 145 -12.99 3.71 18.17
C ILE A 145 -13.97 2.71 17.56
N LEU A 146 -15.27 2.93 17.77
CA LEU A 146 -16.31 2.18 17.09
C LEU A 146 -16.34 2.51 15.60
N PHE A 147 -16.63 1.53 14.74
CA PHE A 147 -16.68 1.76 13.30
C PHE A 147 -17.67 2.87 12.89
N LYS A 148 -18.75 3.05 13.65
CA LYS A 148 -19.74 4.13 13.45
C LYS A 148 -19.16 5.54 13.65
N GLU A 149 -18.14 5.66 14.48
CA GLU A 149 -17.46 6.91 14.78
C GLU A 149 -16.16 7.08 13.97
N LEU A 150 -15.79 6.07 13.17
CA LEU A 150 -14.54 6.03 12.44
C LEU A 150 -14.60 6.89 11.18
N GLU A 151 -13.64 7.80 11.03
CA GLU A 151 -13.43 8.54 9.79
C GLU A 151 -11.99 8.45 9.30
N LEU A 152 -11.84 8.59 7.98
CA LEU A 152 -10.56 8.55 7.28
C LEU A 152 -10.37 9.84 6.49
N LYS A 153 -9.18 10.43 6.59
CA LYS A 153 -8.77 11.54 5.74
C LYS A 153 -7.47 11.20 5.02
N ARG A 154 -7.50 11.26 3.69
CA ARG A 154 -6.36 10.93 2.83
C ARG A 154 -5.56 12.18 2.50
N TYR A 155 -4.25 12.07 2.61
CA TYR A 155 -3.27 13.06 2.16
C TYR A 155 -2.32 12.39 1.17
N TYR A 156 -1.43 13.18 0.56
CA TYR A 156 -0.57 12.67 -0.50
C TYR A 156 0.42 11.59 -0.04
N HIS A 157 0.95 11.69 1.20
CA HIS A 157 1.97 10.75 1.72
C HIS A 157 1.47 9.85 2.85
N TYR A 158 0.27 10.12 3.36
CA TYR A 158 -0.26 9.44 4.53
C TYR A 158 -1.78 9.54 4.53
N PHE A 159 -2.42 8.73 5.35
CA PHE A 159 -3.81 8.94 5.73
C PHE A 159 -3.90 9.05 7.25
N MET A 160 -4.98 9.65 7.71
CA MET A 160 -5.29 9.81 9.11
C MET A 160 -6.57 9.04 9.41
N VAL A 161 -6.50 8.24 10.46
CA VAL A 161 -7.63 7.57 11.09
C VAL A 161 -8.02 8.38 12.32
N PHE A 162 -9.28 8.74 12.48
CA PHE A 162 -9.72 9.54 13.64
C PHE A 162 -11.17 9.25 14.03
N SER A 163 -11.51 9.55 15.29
CA SER A 163 -12.90 9.51 15.77
C SER A 163 -13.63 10.80 15.43
N LYS A 164 -14.83 10.69 14.89
CA LYS A 164 -15.76 11.80 14.66
C LYS A 164 -16.13 12.51 15.97
N LYS A 165 -16.27 11.74 17.05
CA LYS A 165 -16.66 12.25 18.38
C LYS A 165 -15.50 12.94 19.09
N ASN A 166 -14.28 12.42 18.91
CA ASN A 166 -13.08 12.99 19.50
C ASN A 166 -11.93 13.07 18.47
N PRO A 167 -11.76 14.20 17.77
CA PRO A 167 -10.70 14.37 16.77
C PRO A 167 -9.27 14.29 17.33
N HIS A 168 -9.06 14.47 18.64
CA HIS A 168 -7.76 14.26 19.27
C HIS A 168 -7.36 12.79 19.33
N LEU A 169 -8.35 11.88 19.25
CA LEU A 169 -8.12 10.47 19.09
C LEU A 169 -7.89 10.16 17.61
N ASN A 170 -6.64 10.32 17.18
CA ASN A 170 -6.22 10.09 15.80
C ASN A 170 -4.89 9.35 15.70
N LYS A 171 -4.66 8.73 14.54
CA LYS A 171 -3.41 8.08 14.16
C LYS A 171 -3.09 8.40 12.70
N MET A 172 -1.87 8.89 12.47
CA MET A 172 -1.33 9.12 11.13
C MET A 172 -0.57 7.88 10.66
N LEU A 173 -0.82 7.48 9.42
CA LEU A 173 -0.21 6.30 8.78
C LEU A 173 0.35 6.68 7.42
N TYR A 174 1.67 6.66 7.32
CA TYR A 174 2.44 7.04 6.13
C TYR A 174 2.63 5.86 5.20
N TYR A 175 2.25 6.02 3.93
CA TYR A 175 2.30 4.95 2.93
C TYR A 175 3.70 4.37 2.70
N LEU A 176 4.76 5.14 2.96
CA LEU A 176 6.16 4.73 2.79
C LEU A 176 6.84 4.27 4.08
N LYS A 177 6.34 4.66 5.25
CA LYS A 177 7.00 4.37 6.53
C LYS A 177 6.30 3.25 7.28
N ASP A 178 4.97 3.29 7.31
CA ASP A 178 4.16 2.33 8.05
C ASP A 178 3.92 1.09 7.19
N GLN A 179 4.20 -0.08 7.74
CA GLN A 179 4.02 -1.35 7.06
C GLN A 179 2.53 -1.61 6.80
N ASP A 180 2.21 -2.02 5.58
CA ASP A 180 0.84 -2.39 5.15
C ASP A 180 -0.20 -1.28 5.32
N ALA A 181 0.25 -0.03 5.45
CA ALA A 181 -0.63 1.12 5.61
C ALA A 181 -1.66 1.22 4.47
N VAL A 182 -1.26 0.83 3.25
CA VAL A 182 -2.16 0.83 2.10
C VAL A 182 -3.20 -0.30 2.19
N ILE A 183 -2.81 -1.49 2.65
CA ILE A 183 -3.73 -2.62 2.87
C ILE A 183 -4.76 -2.23 3.94
N LEU A 184 -4.29 -1.68 5.07
CA LEU A 184 -5.15 -1.18 6.14
C LEU A 184 -6.12 -0.11 5.63
N LEU A 185 -5.65 0.83 4.81
CA LEU A 185 -6.51 1.85 4.24
C LEU A 185 -7.66 1.21 3.45
N ASN A 186 -7.39 0.22 2.59
CA ASN A 186 -8.44 -0.47 1.83
C ASN A 186 -9.44 -1.18 2.75
N ILE A 187 -8.96 -1.91 3.75
CA ILE A 187 -9.81 -2.59 4.75
C ILE A 187 -10.71 -1.60 5.49
N LEU A 188 -10.15 -0.50 6.01
CA LEU A 188 -10.94 0.50 6.74
C LEU A 188 -11.96 1.20 5.83
N ASN A 189 -11.64 1.43 4.55
CA ASN A 189 -12.63 1.97 3.60
C ASN A 189 -13.79 1.00 3.37
N ASN A 190 -13.52 -0.30 3.25
CA ASN A 190 -14.54 -1.33 3.10
C ASN A 190 -15.45 -1.39 4.33
N ILE A 191 -14.86 -1.38 5.53
CA ILE A 191 -15.61 -1.34 6.80
C ILE A 191 -16.53 -0.12 6.87
N ILE A 192 -16.01 1.08 6.61
CA ILE A 192 -16.80 2.33 6.67
C ILE A 192 -17.90 2.32 5.61
N LYS A 193 -17.64 1.80 4.41
CA LYS A 193 -18.64 1.68 3.35
C LYS A 193 -19.78 0.74 3.77
N ASN A 194 -19.46 -0.42 4.34
CA ASN A 194 -20.43 -1.40 4.80
C ASN A 194 -21.29 -0.86 5.95
N GLU A 195 -20.69 -0.15 6.91
CA GLU A 195 -21.44 0.50 8.00
C GLU A 195 -22.38 1.60 7.49
N ARG A 196 -21.97 2.37 6.48
CA ARG A 196 -22.85 3.36 5.85
C ARG A 196 -24.02 2.73 5.11
N LEU A 197 -23.83 1.56 4.50
CA LEU A 197 -24.92 0.81 3.85
C LEU A 197 -25.91 0.29 4.89
N ARG A 198 -25.41 -0.34 5.98
CA ARG A 198 -26.25 -0.80 7.10
C ARG A 198 -27.05 0.34 7.73
N ALA A 199 -26.44 1.51 7.93
CA ALA A 199 -27.13 2.67 8.48
C ALA A 199 -28.28 3.18 7.57
N LYS A 200 -28.11 3.11 6.24
CA LYS A 200 -29.18 3.46 5.28
C LYS A 200 -30.33 2.45 5.32
N GLU A 201 -30.02 1.15 5.30
CA GLU A 201 -31.05 0.10 5.34
C GLU A 201 -31.91 0.14 6.62
N ILE A 202 -31.32 0.50 7.77
CA ILE A 202 -32.06 0.67 9.02
C ILE A 202 -32.98 1.90 8.94
N SER A 203 -32.51 3.01 8.36
CA SER A 203 -33.30 4.22 8.17
C SER A 203 -34.51 4.00 7.25
N ASP A 204 -34.33 3.23 6.18
CA ASP A 204 -35.39 2.96 5.19
C ASP A 204 -36.46 1.97 5.71
N ARG A 205 -36.15 1.18 6.75
CA ARG A 205 -37.12 0.27 7.40
C ARG A 205 -37.99 0.96 8.45
N THR A 206 -37.67 2.20 8.82
CA THR A 206 -38.37 2.99 9.84
C THR A 206 -39.48 3.90 9.27
N VAL A 207 -40.04 3.56 8.10
CA VAL A 207 -41.18 4.28 7.48
C VAL A 207 -42.41 3.38 7.43
#